data_AF-K8Z8C8-F1
#
_entry.id   AF-K8Z8C8-F1
#
_cell.length_a   1.000
_cell.length_b   1.000
_cell.length_c   1.000
_cell.angle_alpha   90.00
_cell.angle_beta   90.00
_cell.angle_gamma   90.00
#
_symmetry.space_group_name_H-M   'P 1'
#
loop_
_entity.id
_entity.type
_entity.pdbx_description
1 polymer ?
#
loop_
_entity_poly.entity_id
_entity_poly.type
_entity_poly.pdbx_seq_one_letter_code
_entity_poly.pdbx_strand_id
1 'polypeptide(L)'
;MSMYVIPANTKYYDVCSAFLENKEIDWTQRGNFEVGDYIYIYLGEPYQKIAFLTEVTEINIPFEFSIDDSKYWIDPTKRQNQNQNFVRLKLVYNLLEKGGISYSELKEKGLRGNIQGVRKVYKNSVEPQLKWGDYLIRRTKNIIS
;
A
#
# COMPACT_ATOMS: atom_id res chain seq x y z
N MET A 1 -9.33 5.73 12.02
CA MET A 1 -7.91 5.63 11.64
C MET A 1 -7.30 4.31 12.08
N SER A 2 -7.00 3.50 11.07
CA SER A 2 -6.25 2.27 11.10
C SER A 2 -5.05 2.41 10.14
N MET A 3 -4.08 1.51 10.25
CA MET A 3 -3.01 1.40 9.26
C MET A 3 -2.96 -0.01 8.69
N TYR A 4 -2.73 -0.10 7.37
CA TYR A 4 -2.67 -1.36 6.64
C TYR A 4 -1.39 -1.47 5.82
N VAL A 5 -1.06 -2.70 5.43
CA VAL A 5 -0.09 -3.02 4.39
C VAL A 5 -0.83 -3.75 3.27
N ILE A 6 -0.61 -3.33 2.02
CA ILE A 6 -1.10 -4.01 0.82
C ILE A 6 0.07 -4.37 -0.09
N PRO A 7 0.02 -5.53 -0.78
CA PRO A 7 1.04 -5.87 -1.77
C PRO A 7 0.76 -5.20 -3.12
N ALA A 8 1.83 -4.79 -3.79
CA ALA A 8 1.85 -4.40 -5.19
C ALA A 8 2.84 -5.30 -5.95
N ASN A 9 2.35 -5.94 -7.01
CA ASN A 9 3.20 -6.76 -7.86
C ASN A 9 3.74 -5.89 -9.00
N THR A 10 5.03 -5.54 -8.91
CA THR A 10 5.72 -4.71 -9.90
C THR A 10 5.94 -5.39 -11.24
N LYS A 11 5.56 -6.66 -11.40
CA LYS A 11 5.48 -7.33 -12.72
C LYS A 11 4.15 -7.07 -13.43
N TYR A 12 3.11 -6.63 -12.71
CA TYR A 12 1.77 -6.39 -13.26
C TYR A 12 1.47 -4.91 -13.42
N TYR A 13 1.92 -4.10 -12.46
CA TYR A 13 1.59 -2.68 -12.40
C TYR A 13 2.81 -1.87 -11.93
N ASP A 14 3.17 -0.84 -12.69
CA ASP A 14 4.26 0.08 -12.38
C ASP A 14 3.80 1.19 -11.43
N VAL A 15 3.64 0.81 -10.16
CA VAL A 15 3.25 1.74 -9.09
C VAL A 15 4.28 2.85 -8.85
N CYS A 16 5.54 2.65 -9.21
CA CYS A 16 6.57 3.67 -9.08
C CYS A 16 6.32 4.81 -10.07
N SER A 17 6.13 4.50 -11.35
CA SER A 17 5.80 5.50 -12.38
C SER A 17 4.43 6.13 -12.12
N ALA A 18 3.46 5.35 -11.63
CA ALA A 18 2.13 5.87 -11.28
C ALA A 18 2.20 6.98 -10.22
N PHE A 19 2.97 6.80 -9.15
CA PHE A 19 3.15 7.85 -8.13
C PHE A 19 4.14 8.94 -8.51
N LEU A 20 5.04 8.69 -9.47
CA LEU A 20 5.94 9.73 -9.99
C LEU A 20 5.14 10.79 -10.76
N GLU A 21 4.12 10.37 -11.50
CA GLU A 21 3.34 11.24 -12.38
C GLU A 21 2.02 11.70 -11.76
N ASN A 22 1.46 10.95 -10.80
CA ASN A 22 0.18 11.25 -10.15
C ASN A 22 0.33 11.39 -8.64
N LYS A 23 -0.44 12.31 -8.05
CA LYS A 23 -0.52 12.48 -6.60
C LYS A 23 -1.38 11.40 -5.92
N GLU A 24 -2.29 10.81 -6.68
CA GLU A 24 -3.26 9.82 -6.22
C GLU A 24 -3.35 8.70 -7.25
N ILE A 25 -3.59 7.48 -6.76
CA ILE A 25 -3.91 6.32 -7.60
C ILE A 25 -5.13 5.62 -7.04
N ASP A 26 -5.87 4.92 -7.89
CA ASP A 26 -6.98 4.07 -7.46
C ASP A 26 -6.51 2.62 -7.36
N TRP A 27 -6.85 1.96 -6.26
CA TRP A 27 -6.45 0.59 -5.99
C TRP A 27 -7.68 -0.29 -5.70
N THR A 28 -7.67 -1.55 -6.11
CA THR A 28 -8.80 -2.45 -5.81
C THR A 28 -9.05 -2.52 -4.31
N GLN A 29 -10.27 -2.19 -3.90
CA GLN A 29 -10.66 -2.17 -2.50
C GLN A 29 -10.95 -3.59 -2.01
N ARG A 30 -9.93 -4.25 -1.46
CA ARG A 30 -10.05 -5.60 -0.86
C ARG A 30 -10.12 -5.60 0.67
N GLY A 31 -9.90 -4.44 1.29
CA GLY A 31 -9.96 -4.25 2.74
C GLY A 31 -11.14 -3.37 3.14
N ASN A 32 -11.53 -3.47 4.41
CA ASN A 32 -12.51 -2.57 5.02
C ASN A 32 -11.82 -1.27 5.44
N PHE A 33 -11.43 -0.48 4.44
CA PHE A 33 -10.77 0.81 4.63
C PHE A 33 -11.80 1.90 4.95
N GLU A 34 -11.37 2.90 5.72
CA GLU A 34 -12.11 4.13 5.97
C GLU A 34 -11.31 5.33 5.47
N VAL A 35 -12.00 6.41 5.09
CA VAL A 35 -11.32 7.69 4.77
C VAL A 35 -10.50 8.16 5.98
N GLY A 36 -9.26 8.57 5.73
CA GLY A 36 -8.28 8.91 6.75
C GLY A 36 -7.51 7.71 7.33
N ASP A 37 -7.73 6.48 6.83
CA ASP A 37 -6.82 5.37 7.09
C ASP A 37 -5.51 5.54 6.31
N TYR A 38 -4.43 4.97 6.84
CA TYR A 38 -3.13 4.97 6.16
C TYR A 38 -2.80 3.60 5.58
N ILE A 39 -2.30 3.58 4.36
CA ILE A 39 -1.94 2.35 3.67
C ILE A 39 -0.47 2.41 3.25
N TYR A 40 0.30 1.45 3.77
CA TYR A 40 1.63 1.14 3.29
C TYR A 40 1.54 0.22 2.07
N ILE A 41 2.29 0.54 1.02
CA ILE A 41 2.39 -0.29 -0.18
C ILE A 41 3.71 -1.06 -0.13
N TYR A 42 3.60 -2.39 -0.11
CA TYR A 42 4.71 -3.33 -0.20
C TYR A 42 4.97 -3.71 -1.65
N LEU A 43 6.15 -3.42 -2.18
CA LEU A 43 6.56 -3.90 -3.50
C LEU A 43 7.08 -5.33 -3.38
N GLY A 44 6.54 -6.21 -4.22
CA GLY A 44 7.07 -7.55 -4.44
C GLY A 44 8.47 -7.56 -5.06
N GLU A 45 8.88 -8.71 -5.58
CA GLU A 45 10.16 -8.82 -6.30
C GLU A 45 10.24 -7.86 -7.51
N PRO A 46 11.41 -7.23 -7.75
CA PRO A 46 12.70 -7.46 -7.09
C PRO A 46 12.93 -6.61 -5.82
N TYR A 47 12.00 -5.71 -5.48
CA TYR A 47 12.22 -4.71 -4.44
C TYR A 47 12.10 -5.25 -3.01
N GLN A 48 11.10 -6.11 -2.77
CA GLN A 48 10.82 -6.76 -1.48
C GLN A 48 10.86 -5.80 -0.28
N LYS A 49 10.14 -4.68 -0.37
CA LYS A 49 10.18 -3.60 0.63
C LYS A 49 8.88 -2.81 0.70
N ILE A 50 8.61 -2.22 1.85
CA ILE A 50 7.62 -1.14 1.97
C ILE A 50 8.19 0.10 1.29
N ALA A 51 7.43 0.63 0.34
CA ALA A 51 7.87 1.65 -0.60
C ALA A 51 7.15 2.98 -0.45
N PHE A 52 5.85 2.93 -0.22
CA PHE A 52 5.01 4.12 -0.15
C PHE A 52 4.16 4.09 1.11
N LEU A 53 3.97 5.27 1.69
CA LEU A 53 2.91 5.53 2.66
C LEU A 53 1.86 6.40 1.97
N THR A 54 0.60 6.00 2.07
CA THR A 54 -0.54 6.68 1.46
C THR A 54 -1.64 6.93 2.49
N GLU A 55 -2.51 7.88 2.20
CA GLU A 55 -3.74 8.15 2.93
C GLU A 55 -4.94 7.79 2.04
N VAL A 56 -5.95 7.16 2.63
CA VAL A 56 -7.23 6.89 1.97
C VAL A 56 -8.05 8.17 1.91
N THR A 57 -8.29 8.68 0.70
CA THR A 57 -9.08 9.91 0.49
C THR A 57 -10.51 9.63 0.04
N GLU A 58 -10.77 8.47 -0.57
CA GLU A 58 -12.09 8.07 -1.05
C GLU A 58 -12.21 6.55 -1.09
N ILE A 59 -13.41 6.01 -0.87
CA ILE A 59 -13.71 4.57 -0.83
C ILE A 59 -14.93 4.24 -1.68
N ASN A 60 -15.09 2.97 -2.03
CA ASN A 60 -16.23 2.45 -2.79
C ASN A 60 -16.40 3.12 -4.17
N ILE A 61 -15.30 3.53 -4.81
CA ILE A 61 -15.31 4.17 -6.12
C ILE A 61 -15.68 3.11 -7.17
N PRO A 62 -16.77 3.28 -7.94
CA PRO A 62 -17.09 2.40 -9.05
C PRO A 62 -16.07 2.51 -10.19
N PHE A 63 -15.94 1.47 -11.01
CA PHE A 63 -14.96 1.42 -12.10
C PHE A 63 -15.06 2.59 -13.08
N GLU A 64 -16.27 3.01 -13.44
CA GLU A 64 -16.52 4.13 -14.35
C GLU A 64 -16.05 5.50 -13.82
N PHE A 65 -15.81 5.62 -12.51
CA PHE A 65 -15.30 6.82 -11.85
C PHE A 65 -13.84 6.68 -11.39
N SER A 66 -13.21 5.54 -11.67
CA SER A 66 -11.81 5.30 -11.35
C SER A 66 -10.87 6.09 -12.26
N ILE A 67 -9.68 6.42 -11.75
CA ILE A 67 -8.60 7.03 -12.53
C ILE A 67 -8.19 6.09 -13.67
N ASP A 68 -8.14 6.60 -14.90
CA ASP A 68 -7.56 5.83 -16.01
C ASP A 68 -6.04 5.79 -15.90
N ASP A 69 -5.55 4.71 -15.31
CA ASP A 69 -4.15 4.43 -15.07
C ASP A 69 -3.60 3.35 -16.04
N SER A 70 -4.33 3.10 -17.14
CA SER A 70 -4.07 2.02 -18.10
C SER A 70 -2.62 1.96 -18.58
N LYS A 71 -1.96 3.11 -18.74
CA LYS A 71 -0.57 3.22 -19.19
C LYS A 71 0.47 2.62 -18.22
N TYR A 72 0.13 2.43 -16.94
CA TYR A 72 1.03 1.83 -15.94
C TYR A 72 0.87 0.31 -15.79
N TRP A 73 -0.11 -0.28 -16.48
CA TRP A 73 -0.28 -1.74 -16.49
C TRP A 73 0.74 -2.41 -17.41
N ILE A 74 1.70 -3.10 -16.80
CA ILE A 74 2.73 -3.89 -17.50
C ILE A 74 2.10 -5.16 -18.09
N ASP A 75 1.17 -5.78 -17.35
CA ASP A 75 0.38 -6.92 -17.80
C ASP A 75 -1.10 -6.52 -17.85
N PRO A 76 -1.62 -6.09 -19.02
CA PRO A 76 -3.01 -5.67 -19.18
C PRO A 76 -4.03 -6.77 -18.85
N THR A 77 -3.65 -8.05 -18.91
CA THR A 77 -4.55 -9.17 -18.57
C THR A 77 -4.84 -9.25 -17.08
N LYS A 78 -3.99 -8.61 -16.25
CA LYS A 78 -4.16 -8.49 -14.80
C LYS A 78 -4.88 -7.22 -14.39
N ARG A 79 -5.28 -6.38 -15.36
CA ARG A 79 -6.02 -5.16 -15.11
C ARG A 79 -7.31 -5.47 -14.35
N GLN A 80 -7.65 -4.53 -13.48
CA GLN A 80 -8.83 -4.58 -12.65
C GLN A 80 -10.09 -4.61 -13.53
N ASN A 81 -11.11 -5.37 -13.12
CA ASN A 81 -12.31 -5.56 -13.91
C ASN A 81 -13.42 -4.59 -13.46
N GLN A 82 -14.43 -4.44 -14.32
CA GLN A 82 -15.55 -3.49 -14.13
C GLN A 82 -16.44 -3.80 -12.91
N ASN A 83 -16.27 -4.96 -12.27
CA ASN A 83 -17.11 -5.41 -11.16
C ASN A 83 -16.47 -5.14 -9.78
N GLN A 84 -15.38 -4.38 -9.73
CA GLN A 84 -14.67 -4.06 -8.49
C GLN A 84 -14.85 -2.58 -8.12
N ASN A 85 -14.93 -2.35 -6.82
CA ASN A 85 -14.80 -1.01 -6.27
C ASN A 85 -13.32 -0.70 -5.98
N PHE A 86 -13.00 0.58 -6.02
CA PHE A 86 -11.67 1.12 -5.77
C PHE A 86 -11.63 1.99 -4.52
N VAL A 87 -10.43 2.10 -3.97
CA VAL A 87 -10.04 3.03 -2.94
C VAL A 87 -9.04 4.01 -3.53
N ARG A 88 -9.20 5.31 -3.29
CA ARG A 88 -8.24 6.32 -3.72
C ARG A 88 -7.16 6.49 -2.68
N LEU A 89 -5.92 6.34 -3.13
CA LEU A 89 -4.72 6.40 -2.30
C LEU A 89 -3.91 7.62 -2.68
N LYS A 90 -3.87 8.60 -1.78
CA LYS A 90 -3.03 9.79 -1.93
C LYS A 90 -1.64 9.53 -1.36
N LEU A 91 -0.60 9.82 -2.14
CA LEU A 91 0.77 9.66 -1.66
C LEU A 91 1.04 10.63 -0.50
N VAL A 92 1.50 10.08 0.61
CA VAL A 92 1.95 10.84 1.79
C VAL A 92 3.47 10.89 1.83
N TYR A 93 4.13 9.76 1.59
CA TYR A 93 5.59 9.69 1.59
C TYR A 93 6.12 8.60 0.66
N ASN A 94 7.17 8.94 -0.10
CA ASN A 94 7.95 7.99 -0.87
C ASN A 94 9.11 7.45 -0.04
N LEU A 95 8.89 6.31 0.64
CA LEU A 95 9.91 5.69 1.49
C LEU A 95 11.06 5.10 0.67
N LEU A 96 10.85 4.78 -0.61
CA LEU A 96 11.91 4.26 -1.49
C LEU A 96 13.09 5.20 -1.63
N GLU A 97 12.85 6.52 -1.68
CA GLU A 97 13.90 7.54 -1.76
C GLU A 97 14.83 7.53 -0.53
N LYS A 98 14.38 6.92 0.56
CA LYS A 98 15.14 6.72 1.81
C LYS A 98 15.52 5.26 2.03
N GLY A 99 15.55 4.46 0.96
CA GLY A 99 15.93 3.04 0.95
C GLY A 99 14.76 2.05 1.14
N GLY A 100 13.61 2.53 1.62
CA GLY A 100 12.45 1.72 2.01
C GLY A 100 12.66 0.96 3.33
N ILE A 101 11.69 0.11 3.67
CA ILE A 101 11.77 -0.80 4.83
C ILE A 101 11.70 -2.23 4.30
N SER A 102 12.76 -3.01 4.46
CA SER A 102 12.89 -4.29 3.74
C SER A 102 12.02 -5.39 4.35
N TYR A 103 11.65 -6.39 3.54
CA TYR A 103 10.97 -7.58 4.02
C TYR A 103 11.79 -8.32 5.09
N SER A 104 13.11 -8.41 4.93
CA SER A 104 13.99 -9.05 5.91
C SER A 104 13.96 -8.34 7.27
N GLU A 105 14.02 -7.01 7.26
CA GLU A 105 13.91 -6.16 8.45
C GLU A 105 12.56 -6.39 9.17
N LEU A 106 11.44 -6.47 8.43
CA LEU A 106 10.14 -6.79 9.02
C LEU A 106 10.07 -8.22 9.58
N LYS A 107 10.68 -9.20 8.87
CA LYS A 107 10.73 -10.61 9.29
C LYS A 107 11.49 -10.79 10.59
N GLU A 108 12.62 -10.11 10.75
CA GLU A 108 13.39 -10.07 12.00
C GLU A 108 12.59 -9.50 13.17
N LYS A 109 11.61 -8.63 12.91
CA LYS A 109 10.71 -8.04 13.91
C LYS A 109 9.40 -8.80 14.10
N GLY A 110 9.29 -10.00 13.53
CA GLY A 110 8.19 -10.93 13.78
C GLY A 110 7.11 -10.96 12.71
N LEU A 111 7.34 -10.42 11.52
CA LEU A 111 6.47 -10.69 10.38
C LEU A 111 6.50 -12.19 10.04
N ARG A 112 5.32 -12.81 9.99
CA ARG A 112 5.14 -14.22 9.61
C ARG A 112 4.52 -14.34 8.21
N GLY A 113 5.10 -15.24 7.41
CA GLY A 113 4.67 -15.53 6.04
C GLY A 113 4.88 -14.37 5.06
N ASN A 114 4.47 -14.58 3.81
CA ASN A 114 4.59 -13.60 2.74
C ASN A 114 3.49 -12.52 2.81
N ILE A 115 3.77 -11.31 2.35
CA ILE A 115 2.76 -10.24 2.20
C ILE A 115 2.05 -10.45 0.85
N GLN A 116 0.95 -11.20 0.86
CA GLN A 116 0.16 -11.55 -0.34
C GLN A 116 -1.28 -11.01 -0.32
N GLY A 117 -1.67 -10.32 0.75
CA GLY A 117 -2.98 -9.70 0.89
C GLY A 117 -2.96 -8.56 1.88
N VAL A 118 -4.12 -7.92 2.07
CA VAL A 118 -4.29 -6.80 3.01
C VAL A 118 -3.96 -7.27 4.42
N ARG A 119 -3.09 -6.54 5.12
CA ARG A 119 -2.73 -6.79 6.52
C ARG A 119 -3.01 -5.53 7.34
N LYS A 120 -3.92 -5.61 8.30
CA LYS A 120 -4.10 -4.56 9.30
C LYS A 120 -2.93 -4.62 10.28
N VAL A 121 -2.20 -3.51 10.45
CA VAL A 121 -1.02 -3.44 11.33
C VAL A 121 -1.24 -2.53 12.53
N TYR A 122 -2.27 -1.69 12.49
CA TYR A 122 -2.63 -0.81 13.58
C TYR A 122 -4.13 -0.50 13.56
N LYS A 123 -4.75 -0.48 14.75
CA LYS A 123 -6.10 0.04 14.99
C LYS A 123 -6.10 0.75 16.32
N ASN A 124 -6.59 1.99 16.34
CA ASN A 124 -6.49 2.90 17.50
C ASN A 124 -7.34 2.49 18.73
N SER A 125 -7.96 1.29 18.77
CA SER A 125 -8.98 1.02 19.79
C SER A 125 -9.09 -0.36 20.45
N VAL A 126 -8.56 -1.50 19.96
CA VAL A 126 -8.88 -2.79 20.67
C VAL A 126 -7.89 -3.97 20.53
N GLU A 127 -6.76 -3.92 19.81
CA GLU A 127 -5.99 -5.16 19.57
C GLU A 127 -4.50 -5.07 19.95
N PRO A 128 -3.87 -6.19 20.37
CA PRO A 128 -2.42 -6.23 20.51
C PRO A 128 -1.79 -5.94 19.13
N GLN A 129 -1.04 -4.86 19.07
CA GLN A 129 -0.37 -4.46 17.83
C GLN A 129 0.67 -5.52 17.45
N LEU A 130 0.76 -5.82 16.16
CA LEU A 130 1.77 -6.76 15.68
C LEU A 130 3.15 -6.15 15.92
N LYS A 131 4.07 -6.88 16.55
CA LYS A 131 5.44 -6.39 16.83
C LYS A 131 6.12 -5.77 15.60
N TRP A 132 5.93 -6.36 14.43
CA TRP A 132 6.47 -5.84 13.16
C TRP A 132 5.71 -4.61 12.64
N GLY A 133 4.41 -4.48 12.97
CA GLY A 133 3.59 -3.30 12.71
C GLY A 133 4.04 -2.10 13.53
N ASP A 134 4.25 -2.28 14.83
CA ASP A 134 4.81 -1.25 15.72
C ASP A 134 6.18 -0.79 15.23
N TYR A 135 7.00 -1.76 14.85
CA TYR A 135 8.29 -1.50 14.24
C TYR A 135 8.17 -0.67 12.97
N LEU A 136 7.31 -1.08 12.02
CA LEU A 136 7.08 -0.39 10.76
C LEU A 136 6.68 1.09 11.01
N ILE A 137 5.77 1.33 11.93
CA ILE A 137 5.30 2.68 12.26
C ILE A 137 6.43 3.53 12.86
N ARG A 138 7.16 3.00 13.84
CA ARG A 138 8.30 3.70 14.46
C ARG A 138 9.43 3.96 13.46
N ARG A 139 9.75 2.97 12.64
CA ARG A 139 10.78 3.06 11.60
C ARG A 139 10.40 4.12 10.56
N THR A 140 9.13 4.18 10.17
CA THR A 140 8.59 5.21 9.28
C THR A 140 8.75 6.60 9.89
N LYS A 141 8.37 6.79 11.17
CA LYS A 141 8.53 8.07 11.88
C LYS A 141 9.98 8.56 11.87
N ASN A 142 10.95 7.66 12.05
CA ASN A 142 12.38 7.99 12.01
C ASN A 142 12.90 8.31 10.60
N ILE A 143 12.22 7.89 9.52
CA ILE A 143 12.60 8.21 8.13
C ILE A 143 12.11 9.61 7.76
N ILE A 144 10.92 9.98 8.24
CA ILE A 144 10.24 11.22 7.87
C ILE A 144 10.59 12.41 8.77
N SER A 145 11.17 12.16 9.95
CA SER A 145 11.71 13.17 10.87
C SER A 145 13.03 13.74 10.36
#